data_AF-A0A8I6YWI9-F1
#
_entry.id   AF-A0A8I6YWI9-F1
#
_cell.length_a   1.000
_cell.length_b   1.000
_cell.length_c   1.000
_cell.angle_alpha   90.00
_cell.angle_beta   90.00
_cell.angle_gamma   90.00
#
_symmetry.space_group_name_H-M   'P 1'
#
loop_
_entity.id
_entity.type
_entity.pdbx_description
1 polymer ?
#
loop_
_entity_poly.entity_id
_entity_poly.type
_entity_poly.pdbx_seq_one_letter_code
_entity_poly.pdbx_strand_id
1 'polypeptide(L)'
;MSSTTLKSLEHSELKNSCTKFASSFSSSGSCDVDLNDLISELTVIQSTLPDRAMSAMDISEFVRESDCYPNISIAYRILFTMPVTVASAERSFSKLKLLKNYLRSTMS
;
A
#
# COMPACT_ATOMS: atom_id res chain seq x y z
N MET A 1 3.32 -6.51 -4.13
CA MET A 1 4.52 -6.91 -4.91
C MET A 1 5.29 -7.95 -4.11
N SER A 2 5.80 -9.01 -4.75
CA SER A 2 6.72 -9.97 -4.13
C SER A 2 8.18 -9.51 -4.27
N SER A 3 9.08 -10.04 -3.45
CA SER A 3 10.52 -9.74 -3.52
C SER A 3 11.11 -9.99 -4.92
N THR A 4 10.66 -11.04 -5.60
CA THR A 4 11.08 -11.36 -6.97
C THR A 4 10.69 -10.29 -7.98
N THR A 5 9.44 -9.79 -7.91
CA THR A 5 8.99 -8.68 -8.77
C THR A 5 9.68 -7.36 -8.45
N LEU A 6 10.05 -7.14 -7.19
CA LEU A 6 10.77 -5.93 -6.79
C LEU A 6 12.21 -5.96 -7.32
N LYS A 7 12.89 -7.11 -7.23
CA LYS A 7 14.29 -7.29 -7.68
C LYS A 7 14.45 -7.29 -9.20
N SER A 8 13.44 -7.74 -9.94
CA SER A 8 13.48 -7.75 -11.41
C SER A 8 13.09 -6.43 -12.06
N LEU A 9 12.63 -5.46 -11.26
CA LEU A 9 12.10 -4.19 -11.77
C LEU A 9 13.25 -3.27 -12.20
N GLU A 10 13.23 -2.83 -13.46
CA GLU A 10 14.23 -1.87 -13.92
C GLU A 10 14.03 -0.49 -13.27
N HIS A 11 15.12 0.28 -13.15
CA HIS A 11 15.10 1.60 -12.53
C HIS A 11 14.10 2.57 -13.20
N SER A 12 13.90 2.47 -14.51
CA SER A 12 12.93 3.25 -15.28
C SER A 12 11.48 2.90 -14.90
N GLU A 13 11.18 1.60 -14.76
CA GLU A 13 9.88 1.08 -14.35
C GLU A 13 9.56 1.38 -12.89
N LEU A 14 10.58 1.29 -12.02
CA LEU A 14 10.48 1.64 -10.60
C LEU A 14 10.13 3.12 -10.45
N LYS A 15 10.85 4.00 -11.14
CA LYS A 15 10.56 5.44 -11.13
C LYS A 15 9.15 5.73 -11.63
N ASN A 16 8.73 5.10 -12.73
CA ASN A 16 7.37 5.25 -13.27
C ASN A 16 6.29 4.73 -12.31
N SER A 17 6.57 3.68 -11.56
CA SER A 17 5.64 3.14 -10.56
C SER A 17 5.53 4.08 -9.36
N CYS A 18 6.66 4.63 -8.89
CA CYS A 18 6.69 5.59 -7.80
C CYS A 18 6.01 6.92 -8.18
N THR A 19 6.17 7.41 -9.41
CA THR A 19 5.49 8.63 -9.87
C THR A 19 3.98 8.45 -9.95
N LYS A 20 3.50 7.29 -10.44
CA LYS A 20 2.08 6.94 -10.44
C LYS A 20 1.50 6.84 -9.03
N PHE A 21 2.25 6.25 -8.11
CA PHE A 21 1.87 6.19 -6.70
C PHE A 21 1.76 7.60 -6.12
N ALA A 22 2.82 8.40 -6.21
CA ALA A 22 2.84 9.75 -5.68
C ALA A 22 1.73 10.63 -6.28
N SER A 23 1.45 10.53 -7.58
CA SER A 23 0.37 11.31 -8.20
C SER A 23 -1.04 10.86 -7.79
N SER A 24 -1.23 9.56 -7.55
CA SER A 24 -2.52 9.03 -7.08
C SER A 24 -2.83 9.43 -5.63
N PHE A 25 -1.79 9.61 -4.81
CA PHE A 25 -1.91 9.94 -3.39
C PHE A 25 -1.53 11.40 -3.07
N SER A 26 -1.17 12.21 -4.07
CA SER A 26 -1.01 13.66 -3.91
C SER A 26 -2.38 14.34 -3.92
N SER A 27 -2.70 15.08 -2.87
CA SER A 27 -3.88 15.96 -2.85
C SER A 27 -3.43 17.40 -2.62
N SER A 28 -3.95 18.33 -3.43
CA SER A 28 -3.67 19.78 -3.30
C SER A 28 -2.18 20.19 -3.26
N GLY A 29 -1.28 19.40 -3.84
CA GLY A 29 0.16 19.70 -3.88
C GLY A 29 0.97 19.22 -2.67
N SER A 30 0.34 18.59 -1.69
CA SER A 30 1.01 17.87 -0.60
C SER A 30 0.91 16.35 -0.79
N CYS A 31 1.99 15.64 -0.52
CA CYS A 31 2.03 14.18 -0.48
C CYS A 31 2.69 13.74 0.83
N ASP A 32 2.17 12.69 1.46
CA ASP A 32 2.74 12.11 2.69
C ASP A 32 4.07 11.36 2.45
N VAL A 33 4.42 11.15 1.18
CA VAL A 33 5.61 10.40 0.75
C VAL A 33 6.42 11.26 -0.20
N ASP A 34 7.70 11.47 0.10
CA ASP A 34 8.60 12.14 -0.82
C ASP A 34 8.99 11.19 -1.96
N LEU A 35 8.79 11.63 -3.20
CA LEU A 35 9.01 10.79 -4.38
C LEU A 35 10.48 10.40 -4.56
N ASN A 36 11.42 11.33 -4.32
CA ASN A 36 12.84 11.09 -4.55
C ASN A 36 13.41 10.20 -3.44
N ASP A 37 12.99 10.43 -2.19
CA ASP A 37 13.39 9.59 -1.06
C ASP A 37 12.80 8.18 -1.22
N LEU A 38 11.53 8.06 -1.63
CA LEU A 38 10.91 6.76 -1.89
C LEU A 38 11.69 5.95 -2.95
N ILE A 39 12.09 6.59 -4.06
CA ILE A 39 12.88 5.93 -5.11
C ILE A 39 14.25 5.52 -4.58
N SER A 40 14.90 6.39 -3.81
CA SER A 40 16.23 6.14 -3.25
C SER A 40 16.21 5.00 -2.24
N GLU A 41 15.27 5.03 -1.30
CA GLU A 41 15.04 3.95 -0.34
C GLU A 41 14.73 2.63 -1.05
N LEU A 42 13.89 2.63 -2.10
CA LEU A 42 13.54 1.42 -2.83
C LEU A 42 14.73 0.83 -3.60
N THR A 43 15.63 1.68 -4.10
CA THR A 43 16.85 1.22 -4.75
C THR A 43 17.79 0.56 -3.74
N VAL A 44 17.91 1.12 -2.54
CA VAL A 44 18.68 0.52 -1.44
C VAL A 44 18.05 -0.79 -0.99
N ILE A 45 16.73 -0.86 -0.86
CA ILE A 45 16.07 -2.09 -0.41
C ILE A 45 16.19 -3.22 -1.45
N GLN A 46 16.14 -2.92 -2.74
CA GLN A 46 16.37 -3.91 -3.81
C GLN A 46 17.72 -4.63 -3.66
N SER A 47 18.76 -3.90 -3.26
CA SER A 47 20.11 -4.45 -3.05
C SER A 47 20.32 -5.08 -1.67
N THR A 48 19.53 -4.68 -0.67
CA THR A 48 19.67 -5.17 0.72
C THR A 48 18.80 -6.40 0.99
N LEU A 49 17.74 -6.62 0.21
CA LEU A 49 16.82 -7.74 0.41
C LEU A 49 17.52 -9.11 0.20
N PRO A 50 17.28 -10.09 1.09
CA PRO A 50 17.85 -11.43 0.95
C PRO A 50 17.34 -12.14 -0.31
N ASP A 51 18.13 -13.08 -0.84
CA ASP A 51 17.80 -13.91 -2.02
C ASP A 51 16.77 -15.01 -1.74
N ARG A 52 15.77 -14.69 -0.90
CA ARG A 52 14.62 -15.54 -0.63
C ARG A 52 13.36 -14.87 -1.17
N ALA A 53 12.40 -15.69 -1.60
CA ALA A 53 11.07 -15.20 -1.91
C ALA A 53 10.43 -14.65 -0.62
N MET A 54 9.95 -13.41 -0.69
CA MET A 54 9.25 -12.73 0.40
C MET A 54 7.95 -12.16 -0.15
N SER A 55 6.89 -12.25 0.65
CA SER A 55 5.62 -11.60 0.36
C SER A 55 5.73 -10.09 0.57
N ALA A 56 4.72 -9.35 0.10
CA ALA A 56 4.62 -7.91 0.37
C ALA A 56 4.59 -7.61 1.88
N MET A 57 4.02 -8.51 2.67
CA MET A 57 3.89 -8.36 4.12
C MET A 57 5.23 -8.60 4.82
N ASP A 58 5.98 -9.61 4.39
CA ASP A 58 7.33 -9.88 4.92
C ASP A 58 8.31 -8.73 4.61
N ILE A 59 8.21 -8.13 3.41
CA ILE A 59 9.00 -6.95 3.04
C ILE A 59 8.62 -5.75 3.92
N SER A 60 7.33 -5.55 4.16
CA SER A 60 6.87 -4.47 5.04
C SER A 60 7.32 -4.66 6.49
N GLU A 61 7.41 -5.90 6.97
CA GLU A 61 7.93 -6.19 8.31
C GLU A 61 9.43 -5.92 8.38
N PHE A 62 10.20 -6.37 7.38
CA PHE A 62 11.62 -6.07 7.25
C PHE A 62 11.91 -4.57 7.26
N VAL A 63 11.14 -3.79 6.48
CA VAL A 63 11.23 -2.32 6.46
C VAL A 63 10.97 -1.72 7.83
N ARG A 64 9.96 -2.23 8.54
CA ARG A 64 9.55 -1.74 9.85
C ARG A 64 10.61 -2.00 10.92
N GLU A 65 11.31 -3.12 10.85
CA GLU A 65 12.40 -3.46 11.77
C GLU A 65 13.66 -2.64 11.53
N SER A 66 13.90 -2.24 10.27
CA SER A 66 15.12 -1.57 9.86
C SER A 66 15.15 -0.07 10.20
N ASP A 67 14.00 0.56 10.51
CA ASP A 67 13.77 1.99 10.84
C ASP A 67 14.50 3.03 9.96
N CYS A 68 15.00 2.61 8.79
CA CYS A 68 15.80 3.43 7.86
C CYS A 68 15.09 3.68 6.52
N TYR A 69 13.86 3.21 6.37
CA TYR A 69 13.05 3.40 5.16
C TYR A 69 11.67 4.00 5.49
N PRO A 70 11.63 5.25 6.00
CA PRO A 70 10.39 5.89 6.43
C PRO A 70 9.38 6.06 5.29
N ASN A 71 9.82 6.43 4.08
CA ASN A 71 8.93 6.64 2.94
C ASN A 71 8.35 5.32 2.43
N ILE A 72 9.16 4.25 2.38
CA ILE A 72 8.67 2.90 2.07
C ILE A 72 7.64 2.44 3.11
N SER A 73 7.92 2.64 4.40
CA SER A 73 7.02 2.27 5.49
C SER A 73 5.65 2.94 5.34
N ILE A 74 5.63 4.24 5.06
CA ILE A 74 4.39 5.00 4.81
C ILE A 74 3.67 4.47 3.57
N ALA A 75 4.40 4.26 2.46
CA ALA A 75 3.82 3.75 1.22
C ALA A 75 3.14 2.38 1.40
N TYR A 76 3.81 1.42 2.07
CA TYR A 76 3.23 0.11 2.36
C TYR A 76 2.03 0.20 3.30
N ARG A 77 2.06 1.10 4.30
CA ARG A 77 0.90 1.34 5.18
C ARG A 77 -0.31 1.85 4.41
N ILE A 78 -0.12 2.80 3.48
CA ILE A 78 -1.19 3.29 2.60
C ILE A 78 -1.72 2.12 1.75
N LEU A 79 -0.84 1.37 1.10
CA LEU A 79 -1.21 0.26 0.22
C LEU A 79 -1.97 -0.86 0.94
N PHE A 80 -1.63 -1.19 2.19
CA PHE A 80 -2.36 -2.22 2.94
C PHE A 80 -3.64 -1.71 3.59
N THR A 81 -3.69 -0.43 3.97
CA THR A 81 -4.88 0.14 4.60
C THR A 81 -5.99 0.36 3.56
N MET A 82 -5.65 0.74 2.32
CA MET A 82 -6.63 1.05 1.27
C MET A 82 -7.58 -0.12 0.92
N PRO A 83 -7.12 -1.35 0.64
CA PRO A 83 -8.03 -2.48 0.40
C PRO A 83 -8.84 -2.87 1.65
N VAL A 84 -8.22 -2.76 2.83
CA VAL A 84 -8.86 -3.14 4.10
C VAL A 84 -9.98 -2.18 4.46
N THR A 85 -9.81 -0.88 4.29
CA THR A 85 -10.85 0.12 4.55
C THR A 85 -12.00 0.00 3.56
N VAL A 86 -11.71 -0.19 2.26
CA VAL A 86 -12.72 -0.40 1.23
C VAL A 86 -13.57 -1.65 1.54
N ALA A 87 -12.94 -2.79 1.80
CA ALA A 87 -13.66 -4.03 2.13
C ALA A 87 -14.48 -3.91 3.43
N SER A 88 -13.94 -3.23 4.46
CA SER A 88 -14.65 -2.99 5.72
C SER A 88 -15.88 -2.09 5.53
N ALA A 89 -15.74 -1.03 4.73
CA ALA A 89 -16.84 -0.12 4.40
C ALA A 89 -17.94 -0.86 3.62
N GLU A 90 -17.60 -1.60 2.57
CA GLU A 90 -18.57 -2.40 1.78
C GLU A 90 -19.33 -3.40 2.65
N ARG A 91 -18.61 -4.13 3.51
CA ARG A 91 -19.23 -5.07 4.46
C ARG A 91 -20.18 -4.38 5.42
N SER A 92 -19.79 -3.21 5.92
CA SER A 92 -20.60 -2.41 6.85
C SER A 92 -21.87 -1.87 6.17
N PHE A 93 -21.75 -1.35 4.95
CA PHE A 93 -22.90 -0.91 4.15
C PHE A 93 -23.83 -2.06 3.78
N SER A 94 -23.29 -3.23 3.46
CA SER A 94 -24.10 -4.43 3.19
C SER A 94 -24.94 -4.84 4.41
N LYS A 95 -24.36 -4.83 5.61
CA LYS A 95 -25.08 -5.07 6.87
C LYS A 95 -26.17 -4.03 7.12
N LEU A 96 -25.87 -2.74 6.94
CA LEU A 96 -26.85 -1.67 7.11
C LEU A 96 -28.01 -1.80 6.11
N LYS A 97 -27.71 -2.20 4.87
CA LYS A 97 -28.73 -2.47 3.85
C LYS A 97 -29.65 -3.62 4.26
N LEU A 98 -29.09 -4.71 4.80
CA LEU A 98 -29.87 -5.84 5.29
C LEU A 98 -30.78 -5.44 6.47
N LEU A 99 -30.24 -4.69 7.45
CA LEU A 99 -31.00 -4.19 8.59
C LEU A 99 -32.16 -3.29 8.13
N LYS A 100 -31.89 -2.35 7.23
CA LYS A 100 -32.93 -1.45 6.67
C LYS A 100 -34.01 -2.23 5.93
N ASN A 101 -33.64 -3.29 5.20
CA ASN A 101 -34.59 -4.13 4.48
C ASN A 101 -35.46 -4.95 5.45
N TYR A 102 -34.86 -5.53 6.49
CA TYR A 102 -35.57 -6.25 7.54
C TYR A 102 -36.62 -5.38 8.24
N LEU A 103 -36.22 -4.18 8.70
CA LEU A 103 -37.14 -3.24 9.35
C LEU A 103 -38.30 -2.85 8.42
N ARG A 104 -38.03 -2.63 7.12
CA ARG A 104 -39.08 -2.36 6.12
C ARG A 104 -40.04 -3.53 5.96
N SER A 105 -39.54 -4.77 5.93
CA SER A 105 -40.38 -5.96 5.72
C SER A 105 -41.19 -6.37 6.95
N THR A 106 -40.75 -6.02 8.16
CA THR A 106 -41.44 -6.34 9.42
C THR A 106 -42.46 -5.27 9.83
N MET A 107 -42.36 -4.05 9.30
CA MET A 107 -43.34 -2.97 9.51
C MET A 107 -44.53 -3.04 8.52
N SER A 108 -44.90 -4.26 8.11
CA SER A 108 -46.06 -4.58 7.27
C SER A 108 -46.89 -5.65 7.95
#